data_AF-A0A952DDX3-F1
#
_entry.id   AF-A0A952DDX3-F1
#
_cell.length_a   1.000
_cell.length_b   1.000
_cell.length_c   1.000
_cell.angle_alpha   90.00
_cell.angle_beta   90.00
_cell.angle_gamma   90.00
#
_symmetry.space_group_name_H-M   'P 1'
#
loop_
_entity.id
_entity.type
_entity.pdbx_description
1 polymer ?
#
loop_
_entity_poly.entity_id
_entity_poly.type
_entity_poly.pdbx_seq_one_letter_code
_entity_poly.pdbx_strand_id
1 'polypeptide(L)'
;ILDWENFRDLQLAFLKASVPEIETPTDIAILGVLHQIASEYGIRYVISGGNFATEGILPKSWQYNAKDTRYIRAIHHKYGKTDKIKIPLFSFFEELYYKFIKKIRIIYILNLVDYNKEKAMQHLTENLDWQYYGGKHHESLYTGFVQSYILPVKFNIDYRKATLSTLICKGEISREQALEDLKLPSFNPEKVAIEKALICEKLEITEDTFDKIMAEPAKSYRNYPNSKKSLECLYSIYRKLKRY
;
A
#
# COMPACT_ATOMS: atom_id res chain seq x y z
N ILE A 1 -12.53 -14.59 -5.60
CA ILE A 1 -13.09 -13.48 -4.79
C ILE A 1 -12.72 -13.77 -3.35
N LEU A 2 -12.10 -12.82 -2.64
CA LEU A 2 -11.72 -13.00 -1.23
C LEU A 2 -12.97 -13.03 -0.36
N ASP A 3 -12.88 -13.72 0.78
CA ASP A 3 -13.91 -13.65 1.82
C ASP A 3 -14.00 -12.21 2.35
N TRP A 4 -15.09 -11.53 1.97
CA TRP A 4 -15.30 -10.12 2.24
C TRP A 4 -15.36 -9.82 3.74
N GLU A 5 -16.03 -10.66 4.54
CA GLU A 5 -16.19 -10.42 5.96
C GLU A 5 -14.82 -10.43 6.66
N ASN A 6 -13.98 -11.41 6.32
CA ASN A 6 -12.63 -11.54 6.89
C ASN A 6 -11.68 -10.44 6.40
N PHE A 7 -11.78 -10.03 5.13
CA PHE A 7 -10.97 -8.93 4.61
C PHE A 7 -11.35 -7.59 5.24
N ARG A 8 -12.65 -7.29 5.31
CA ARG A 8 -13.20 -6.09 5.95
C ARG A 8 -12.82 -6.02 7.42
N ASP A 9 -12.92 -7.13 8.16
CA ASP A 9 -12.53 -7.17 9.58
C ASP A 9 -11.07 -6.76 9.77
N LEU A 10 -10.17 -7.27 8.93
CA LEU A 10 -8.76 -6.91 8.98
C LEU A 10 -8.52 -5.45 8.56
N GLN A 11 -9.18 -4.97 7.51
CA GLN A 11 -9.09 -3.58 7.05
C GLN A 11 -9.56 -2.60 8.14
N LEU A 12 -10.69 -2.89 8.80
CA LEU A 12 -11.19 -2.12 9.92
C LEU A 12 -10.27 -2.20 11.14
N ALA A 13 -9.64 -3.34 11.41
CA ALA A 13 -8.66 -3.48 12.49
C ALA A 13 -7.45 -2.56 12.28
N PHE A 14 -6.97 -2.44 11.05
CA PHE A 14 -5.88 -1.51 10.70
C PHE A 14 -6.30 -0.04 10.81
N LEU A 15 -7.52 0.31 10.40
CA LEU A 15 -8.07 1.64 10.60
C LEU A 15 -8.13 2.01 12.09
N LYS A 16 -8.68 1.11 12.93
CA LYS A 16 -8.74 1.27 14.40
C LYS A 16 -7.37 1.29 15.07
N ALA A 17 -6.37 0.65 14.48
CA ALA A 17 -5.01 0.69 14.99
C ALA A 17 -4.37 2.07 14.88
N SER A 18 -4.96 3.01 14.12
CA SER A 18 -4.44 4.37 13.97
C SER A 18 -2.98 4.38 13.52
N VAL A 19 -2.60 3.49 12.60
CA VAL A 19 -1.26 3.36 12.01
C VAL A 19 -1.29 3.77 10.54
N PRO A 20 -0.20 4.30 9.95
CA PRO A 20 -0.21 4.75 8.56
C PRO A 20 -0.31 3.59 7.55
N GLU A 21 -0.02 2.35 7.95
CA GLU A 21 -0.02 1.18 7.07
C GLU A 21 -1.44 0.59 6.83
N ILE A 22 -2.46 1.45 6.70
CA ILE A 22 -3.89 1.09 6.60
C ILE A 22 -4.18 0.14 5.42
N GLU A 23 -3.41 0.25 4.34
CA GLU A 23 -3.54 -0.56 3.12
C GLU A 23 -2.79 -1.90 3.16
N THR A 24 -2.04 -2.19 4.23
CA THR A 24 -1.34 -3.48 4.38
C THR A 24 -2.23 -4.70 4.12
N PRO A 25 -3.51 -4.73 4.58
CA PRO A 25 -4.42 -5.83 4.26
C PRO A 25 -4.61 -6.06 2.75
N THR A 26 -4.78 -4.98 1.98
CA THR A 26 -4.93 -5.03 0.53
C THR A 26 -3.64 -5.53 -0.13
N ASP A 27 -2.51 -4.90 0.19
CA ASP A 27 -1.21 -5.20 -0.42
C ASP A 27 -0.80 -6.66 -0.20
N ILE A 28 -1.00 -7.15 1.03
CA ILE A 28 -0.61 -8.51 1.38
C ILE A 28 -1.54 -9.55 0.74
N ALA A 29 -2.84 -9.25 0.64
CA ALA A 29 -3.81 -10.14 0.03
C ALA A 29 -3.57 -10.26 -1.48
N ILE A 30 -3.28 -9.16 -2.17
CA ILE A 30 -2.94 -9.17 -3.61
C ILE A 30 -1.72 -10.06 -3.84
N LEU A 31 -0.63 -9.87 -3.08
CA LEU A 31 0.56 -10.70 -3.21
C LEU A 31 0.26 -12.17 -2.90
N GLY A 32 -0.48 -12.45 -1.83
CA GLY A 32 -0.85 -13.81 -1.44
C GLY A 32 -1.65 -14.54 -2.51
N VAL A 33 -2.73 -13.93 -3.00
CA VAL A 33 -3.61 -14.49 -4.04
C VAL A 33 -2.86 -14.70 -5.35
N LEU A 34 -2.08 -13.71 -5.81
CA LEU A 34 -1.35 -13.83 -7.08
C LEU A 34 -0.37 -15.00 -7.07
N HIS A 35 0.37 -15.21 -5.97
CA HIS A 35 1.31 -16.32 -5.89
C HIS A 35 0.62 -17.68 -5.67
N GLN A 36 -0.49 -17.70 -4.93
CA GLN A 36 -1.29 -18.91 -4.77
C GLN A 36 -1.83 -19.38 -6.11
N ILE A 37 -2.47 -18.49 -6.87
CA ILE A 37 -3.00 -18.79 -8.21
C ILE A 37 -1.86 -19.15 -9.16
N ALA A 38 -0.76 -18.40 -9.18
CA ALA A 38 0.38 -18.74 -10.03
C ALA A 38 0.93 -20.15 -9.72
N SER A 39 1.01 -20.52 -8.44
CA SER A 39 1.42 -21.87 -8.02
C SER A 39 0.41 -22.95 -8.41
N GLU A 40 -0.88 -22.69 -8.28
CA GLU A 40 -1.96 -23.63 -8.61
C GLU A 40 -1.97 -23.98 -10.10
N TYR A 41 -1.80 -22.98 -10.96
CA TYR A 41 -1.84 -23.14 -12.41
C TYR A 41 -0.45 -23.36 -13.05
N GLY A 42 0.61 -23.52 -12.24
CA GLY A 42 1.97 -23.72 -12.74
C GLY A 42 2.57 -22.52 -13.48
N ILE A 43 2.04 -21.32 -13.27
CA ILE A 43 2.50 -20.07 -13.87
C ILE A 43 3.77 -19.60 -13.15
N ARG A 44 4.85 -19.36 -13.90
CA ARG A 44 6.14 -18.95 -13.33
C ARG A 44 6.36 -17.45 -13.27
N TYR A 45 5.48 -16.66 -13.89
CA TYR A 45 5.67 -15.23 -14.06
C TYR A 45 4.42 -14.45 -13.67
N VAL A 46 4.60 -13.45 -12.81
CA VAL A 46 3.59 -12.46 -12.46
C VAL A 46 4.08 -11.11 -12.99
N ILE A 47 3.28 -10.43 -13.81
CA ILE A 47 3.64 -9.11 -14.35
C ILE A 47 3.17 -8.04 -13.35
N SER A 48 4.04 -7.07 -13.05
CA SER A 48 3.73 -5.94 -12.19
C SER A 48 3.99 -4.61 -12.91
N GLY A 49 3.08 -3.65 -12.71
CA GLY A 49 3.23 -2.27 -13.18
C GLY A 49 4.07 -1.38 -12.26
N GLY A 50 4.60 -1.90 -11.15
CA GLY A 50 5.51 -1.14 -10.29
C GLY A 50 6.77 -0.73 -11.06
N ASN A 51 7.25 0.50 -10.85
CA ASN A 51 8.39 1.01 -11.61
C ASN A 51 9.15 2.13 -10.89
N PHE A 52 10.44 2.26 -11.18
CA PHE A 52 11.29 3.31 -10.59
C PHE A 52 11.01 4.70 -11.17
N ALA A 53 10.52 4.77 -12.42
CA ALA A 53 10.31 6.02 -13.14
C ALA A 53 9.23 6.90 -12.50
N THR A 54 8.23 6.31 -11.82
CA THR A 54 7.16 7.04 -11.12
C THR A 54 7.11 6.81 -9.62
N GLU A 55 7.85 5.80 -9.10
CA GLU A 55 7.74 5.36 -7.69
C GLU A 55 9.10 5.11 -7.02
N GLY A 56 10.19 5.61 -7.61
CA GLY A 56 11.56 5.35 -7.14
C GLY A 56 11.87 5.88 -5.74
N ILE A 57 11.14 6.89 -5.25
CA ILE A 57 11.36 7.50 -3.94
C ILE A 57 10.13 7.27 -3.05
N LEU A 58 10.35 6.63 -1.90
CA LEU A 58 9.37 6.54 -0.82
C LEU A 58 10.10 6.53 0.54
N PRO A 59 9.87 7.51 1.44
CA PRO A 59 10.57 7.58 2.72
C PRO A 59 10.30 6.35 3.59
N LYS A 60 11.38 5.69 4.05
CA LYS A 60 11.30 4.53 4.96
C LYS A 60 10.63 4.84 6.30
N SER A 61 10.56 6.11 6.69
CA SER A 61 9.92 6.55 7.92
C SER A 61 8.39 6.58 7.85
N TRP A 62 7.80 6.54 6.66
CA TRP A 62 6.35 6.66 6.47
C TRP A 62 5.59 5.35 6.63
N GLN A 63 6.27 4.22 6.50
CA GLN A 63 5.64 2.91 6.51
C GLN A 63 6.55 1.85 7.15
N TYR A 64 5.92 0.79 7.60
CA TYR A 64 6.54 -0.41 8.11
C TYR A 64 6.46 -1.57 7.09
N ASN A 65 7.10 -2.68 7.43
CA ASN A 65 7.13 -3.86 6.59
C ASN A 65 5.75 -4.54 6.53
N ALA A 66 5.06 -4.39 5.40
CA ALA A 66 3.77 -5.05 5.12
C ALA A 66 3.83 -6.59 5.22
N LYS A 67 4.99 -7.21 5.01
CA LYS A 67 5.17 -8.67 5.08
C LYS A 67 5.37 -9.21 6.50
N ASP A 68 5.36 -8.36 7.52
CA ASP A 68 5.50 -8.78 8.91
C ASP A 68 4.19 -9.33 9.47
N THR A 69 3.98 -10.64 9.33
CA THR A 69 2.73 -11.27 9.80
C THR A 69 2.55 -11.24 11.31
N ARG A 70 3.62 -11.03 12.10
CA ARG A 70 3.49 -10.80 13.54
C ARG A 70 2.78 -9.47 13.81
N TYR A 71 3.12 -8.44 13.05
CA TYR A 71 2.50 -7.12 13.13
C TYR A 71 1.03 -7.16 12.71
N ILE A 72 0.72 -7.79 11.57
CA ILE A 72 -0.66 -7.98 11.11
C ILE A 72 -1.50 -8.72 12.14
N ARG A 73 -1.01 -9.87 12.65
CA ARG A 73 -1.72 -10.68 13.65
C ARG A 73 -1.91 -9.94 14.97
N ALA A 74 -0.94 -9.12 15.39
CA ALA A 74 -1.05 -8.35 16.62
C ALA A 74 -2.12 -7.24 16.53
N ILE A 75 -2.23 -6.57 15.38
CA ILE A 75 -3.30 -5.60 15.12
C ILE A 75 -4.66 -6.30 15.08
N HIS A 76 -4.76 -7.40 14.32
CA HIS A 76 -6.02 -8.15 14.19
C HIS A 76 -6.47 -8.72 15.54
N HIS A 77 -5.58 -9.32 16.33
CA HIS A 77 -5.91 -9.80 17.67
C HIS A 77 -6.46 -8.70 18.59
N LYS A 78 -6.02 -7.45 18.42
CA LYS A 78 -6.46 -6.34 19.28
C LYS A 78 -7.77 -5.70 18.84
N TYR A 79 -8.03 -5.63 17.53
CA TYR A 79 -9.14 -4.83 16.98
C TYR A 79 -10.09 -5.59 16.05
N GLY A 80 -9.70 -6.78 15.60
CA GLY A 80 -10.51 -7.67 14.79
C GLY A 80 -11.61 -8.31 15.61
N LYS A 81 -12.70 -8.66 14.94
CA LYS A 81 -13.86 -9.35 15.50
C LYS A 81 -13.75 -10.87 15.35
N THR A 82 -13.01 -11.36 14.34
CA THR A 82 -12.87 -12.80 14.11
C THR A 82 -11.66 -13.36 14.86
N ASP A 83 -11.72 -14.65 15.20
CA ASP A 83 -10.61 -15.31 15.91
C ASP A 83 -9.38 -15.56 15.03
N LYS A 84 -9.56 -15.58 13.69
CA LYS A 84 -8.52 -15.97 12.73
C LYS A 84 -8.61 -15.15 11.45
N ILE A 85 -7.45 -14.69 10.98
CA ILE A 85 -7.27 -14.09 9.66
C ILE A 85 -7.42 -15.21 8.60
N LYS A 86 -8.44 -15.11 7.74
CA LYS A 86 -8.71 -16.07 6.64
C LYS A 86 -8.36 -15.55 5.25
N ILE A 87 -7.55 -14.50 5.16
CA ILE A 87 -7.03 -14.02 3.88
C ILE A 87 -5.60 -14.56 3.63
N PRO A 88 -5.18 -14.79 2.38
CA PRO A 88 -3.82 -15.18 2.06
C PRO A 88 -2.82 -14.13 2.57
N LEU A 89 -2.03 -14.50 3.57
CA LEU A 89 -0.90 -13.69 4.01
C LEU A 89 0.33 -14.04 3.18
N PHE A 90 1.22 -13.06 3.01
CA PHE A 90 2.43 -13.19 2.20
C PHE A 90 3.65 -12.72 3.01
N SER A 91 4.11 -13.57 3.92
CA SER A 91 5.30 -13.27 4.71
C SER A 91 6.58 -13.53 3.93
N PHE A 92 7.71 -13.25 4.58
CA PHE A 92 9.02 -13.62 4.08
C PHE A 92 9.14 -15.13 3.77
N PHE A 93 8.48 -16.00 4.53
CA PHE A 93 8.54 -17.45 4.29
C PHE A 93 7.80 -17.86 3.01
N GLU A 94 6.60 -17.31 2.78
CA GLU A 94 5.86 -17.52 1.53
C GLU A 94 6.65 -16.98 0.35
N GLU A 95 7.25 -15.79 0.48
CA GLU A 95 8.11 -15.23 -0.56
C GLU A 95 9.28 -16.15 -0.92
N LEU A 96 10.00 -16.69 0.08
CA LEU A 96 11.07 -17.65 -0.15
C LEU A 96 10.55 -18.95 -0.80
N TYR A 97 9.45 -19.50 -0.29
CA TYR A 97 8.84 -20.71 -0.83
C TYR A 97 8.46 -20.53 -2.30
N TYR A 98 7.71 -19.48 -2.63
CA TYR A 98 7.27 -19.24 -4.00
C TYR A 98 8.43 -18.94 -4.94
N LYS A 99 9.44 -18.20 -4.47
CA LYS A 99 10.61 -17.84 -5.28
C LYS A 99 11.53 -19.04 -5.55
N PHE A 100 11.86 -19.84 -4.54
CA PHE A 100 12.88 -20.88 -4.65
C PHE A 100 12.31 -22.26 -4.96
N ILE A 101 11.15 -22.60 -4.40
CA ILE A 101 10.52 -23.91 -4.59
C ILE A 101 9.58 -23.88 -5.81
N LYS A 102 8.66 -22.92 -5.86
CA LYS A 102 7.71 -22.79 -6.99
C LYS A 102 8.30 -22.07 -8.20
N LYS A 103 9.48 -21.43 -8.05
CA LYS A 103 10.18 -20.69 -9.11
C LYS A 103 9.32 -19.59 -9.75
N ILE A 104 8.42 -19.00 -8.98
CA ILE A 104 7.57 -17.88 -9.40
C ILE A 104 8.40 -16.59 -9.32
N ARG A 105 8.34 -15.76 -10.36
CA ARG A 105 9.06 -14.49 -10.46
C ARG A 105 8.11 -13.36 -10.81
N ILE A 106 8.23 -12.25 -10.09
CA ILE A 106 7.58 -10.99 -10.47
C ILE A 106 8.46 -10.27 -11.48
N ILE A 107 7.89 -9.88 -12.62
CA ILE A 107 8.56 -9.10 -13.66
C ILE A 107 7.98 -7.70 -13.68
N TYR A 108 8.85 -6.70 -13.48
CA TYR A 108 8.52 -5.28 -13.54
C TYR A 108 8.82 -4.75 -14.94
N ILE A 109 7.93 -5.03 -15.89
CA ILE A 109 8.16 -4.78 -17.32
C ILE A 109 8.39 -3.30 -17.64
N LEU A 110 7.82 -2.39 -16.85
CA LEU A 110 7.96 -0.94 -17.05
C LEU A 110 9.37 -0.44 -16.70
N ASN A 111 10.17 -1.23 -15.97
CA ASN A 111 11.60 -0.92 -15.74
C ASN A 111 12.49 -1.37 -16.90
N LEU A 112 11.96 -2.10 -17.89
CA LEU A 112 12.70 -2.60 -19.05
C LEU A 112 12.55 -1.69 -20.28
N VAL A 113 11.80 -0.60 -20.14
CA VAL A 113 11.53 0.38 -21.19
C VAL A 113 11.71 1.79 -20.63
N ASP A 114 11.88 2.78 -21.50
CA ASP A 114 11.86 4.19 -21.11
C ASP A 114 10.40 4.64 -20.83
N TYR A 115 9.88 4.19 -19.68
CA TYR A 115 8.49 4.41 -19.31
C TYR A 115 8.26 5.89 -18.96
N ASN A 116 7.36 6.55 -19.70
CA ASN A 116 6.82 7.86 -19.37
C ASN A 116 5.32 7.74 -19.14
N LYS A 117 4.85 8.21 -17.97
CA LYS A 117 3.47 8.03 -17.52
C LYS A 117 2.47 8.77 -18.40
N GLU A 118 2.78 10.01 -18.78
CA GLU A 118 1.89 10.85 -19.58
C GLU A 118 1.69 10.26 -20.97
N LYS A 119 2.78 9.87 -21.65
CA LYS A 119 2.73 9.17 -22.94
C LYS A 119 1.95 7.86 -22.84
N ALA A 120 2.15 7.09 -21.76
CA ALA A 120 1.40 5.86 -21.55
C ALA A 120 -0.10 6.15 -21.39
N MET A 121 -0.48 7.12 -20.56
CA MET A 121 -1.88 7.52 -20.37
C MET A 121 -2.52 7.98 -21.68
N GLN A 122 -1.84 8.83 -22.44
CA GLN A 122 -2.29 9.29 -23.75
C GLN A 122 -2.54 8.12 -24.71
N HIS A 123 -1.57 7.20 -24.82
CA HIS A 123 -1.71 6.02 -25.66
C HIS A 123 -2.89 5.13 -25.24
N LEU A 124 -3.07 4.91 -23.93
CA LEU A 124 -4.19 4.12 -23.40
C LEU A 124 -5.55 4.78 -23.70
N THR A 125 -5.65 6.11 -23.59
CA THR A 125 -6.89 6.84 -23.89
C THR A 125 -7.21 6.83 -25.38
N GLU A 126 -6.21 7.02 -26.25
CA GLU A 126 -6.41 7.09 -27.70
C GLU A 126 -6.69 5.71 -28.32
N ASN A 127 -6.15 4.63 -27.74
CA ASN A 127 -6.11 3.32 -28.40
C ASN A 127 -6.85 2.21 -27.66
N LEU A 128 -7.15 2.35 -26.35
CA LEU A 128 -7.67 1.26 -25.50
C LEU A 128 -8.85 1.70 -24.61
N ASP A 129 -9.55 2.78 -24.97
CA ASP A 129 -10.72 3.32 -24.25
C ASP A 129 -10.51 3.61 -22.76
N TRP A 130 -9.25 3.75 -22.34
CA TRP A 130 -8.91 3.93 -20.93
C TRP A 130 -9.36 5.31 -20.43
N GLN A 131 -10.05 5.31 -19.30
CA GLN A 131 -10.57 6.51 -18.64
C GLN A 131 -9.67 6.91 -17.47
N TYR A 132 -9.30 8.19 -17.44
CA TYR A 132 -8.52 8.73 -16.34
C TYR A 132 -9.37 8.84 -15.07
N TYR A 133 -8.88 8.25 -13.98
CA TYR A 133 -9.58 8.18 -12.68
C TYR A 133 -9.14 9.27 -11.69
N GLY A 134 -8.40 10.29 -12.13
CA GLY A 134 -8.20 11.53 -11.37
C GLY A 134 -7.02 11.56 -10.39
N GLY A 135 -6.16 10.54 -10.35
CA GLY A 135 -4.98 10.55 -9.47
C GLY A 135 -4.25 9.21 -9.43
N LYS A 136 -3.20 9.08 -8.62
CA LYS A 136 -2.51 7.79 -8.40
C LYS A 136 -3.29 6.94 -7.40
N HIS A 137 -3.66 5.71 -7.75
CA HIS A 137 -4.48 4.80 -6.92
C HIS A 137 -5.96 5.19 -6.76
N HIS A 138 -6.46 6.18 -7.51
CA HIS A 138 -7.86 6.60 -7.45
C HIS A 138 -8.81 5.65 -8.20
N GLU A 139 -8.31 4.58 -8.81
CA GLU A 139 -9.12 3.44 -9.27
C GLU A 139 -9.72 2.65 -8.09
N SER A 140 -9.08 2.73 -6.91
CA SER A 140 -9.57 2.16 -5.67
C SER A 140 -10.11 3.28 -4.78
N LEU A 141 -11.42 3.26 -4.53
CA LEU A 141 -12.09 4.21 -3.62
C LEU A 141 -11.38 4.29 -2.26
N TYR A 142 -11.04 3.12 -1.68
CA TYR A 142 -10.44 3.06 -0.36
C TYR A 142 -9.00 3.59 -0.36
N THR A 143 -8.20 3.19 -1.35
CA THR A 143 -6.79 3.59 -1.43
C THR A 143 -6.61 5.05 -1.81
N GLY A 144 -7.44 5.55 -2.74
CA GLY A 144 -7.53 6.97 -3.03
C GLY A 144 -7.86 7.77 -1.78
N PHE A 145 -8.88 7.36 -1.01
CA PHE A 145 -9.27 8.05 0.24
C PHE A 145 -8.18 8.00 1.32
N VAL A 146 -7.52 6.85 1.50
CA VAL A 146 -6.40 6.72 2.45
C VAL A 146 -5.26 7.66 2.08
N GLN A 147 -4.79 7.63 0.83
CA GLN A 147 -3.64 8.42 0.39
C GLN A 147 -3.93 9.92 0.27
N SER A 148 -5.13 10.29 -0.16
CA SER A 148 -5.51 11.70 -0.36
C SER A 148 -5.98 12.38 0.92
N TYR A 149 -6.64 11.67 1.85
CA TYR A 149 -7.26 12.27 3.03
C TYR A 149 -6.69 11.75 4.35
N ILE A 150 -6.75 10.44 4.64
CA ILE A 150 -6.38 9.92 5.97
C ILE A 150 -4.90 10.19 6.29
N LEU A 151 -3.99 9.86 5.35
CA LEU A 151 -2.55 9.99 5.57
C LEU A 151 -2.11 11.46 5.73
N PRO A 152 -2.56 12.41 4.88
CA PRO A 152 -2.24 13.83 5.07
C PRO A 152 -2.82 14.41 6.35
N VAL A 153 -4.09 14.12 6.68
CA VAL A 153 -4.79 14.75 7.81
C VAL A 153 -4.37 14.18 9.16
N LYS A 154 -4.30 12.85 9.30
CA LYS A 154 -4.01 12.20 10.59
C LYS A 154 -2.52 12.00 10.84
N PHE A 155 -1.75 11.70 9.79
CA PHE A 155 -0.34 11.30 9.92
C PHE A 155 0.65 12.32 9.38
N ASN A 156 0.18 13.41 8.77
CA ASN A 156 1.02 14.39 8.08
C ASN A 156 1.94 13.75 7.02
N ILE A 157 1.41 12.73 6.32
CA ILE A 157 2.09 12.00 5.25
C ILE A 157 1.39 12.31 3.94
N ASP A 158 2.09 13.01 3.03
CA ASP A 158 1.58 13.34 1.70
C ASP A 158 2.39 12.58 0.63
N TYR A 159 1.79 11.53 0.07
CA TYR A 159 2.40 10.68 -0.97
C TYR A 159 2.73 11.42 -2.26
N ARG A 160 2.13 12.59 -2.51
CA ARG A 160 2.50 13.46 -3.65
C ARG A 160 3.94 13.92 -3.52
N LYS A 161 4.45 14.19 -2.31
CA LYS A 161 5.86 14.59 -2.12
C LYS A 161 6.84 13.51 -2.61
N ALA A 162 6.54 12.25 -2.34
CA ALA A 162 7.34 11.11 -2.79
C ALA A 162 7.28 10.95 -4.33
N THR A 163 6.08 11.06 -4.89
CA THR A 163 5.84 10.99 -6.34
C THR A 163 6.53 12.14 -7.08
N LEU A 164 6.28 13.39 -6.69
CA LEU A 164 6.88 14.59 -7.27
C LEU A 164 8.41 14.59 -7.14
N SER A 165 8.96 14.12 -6.01
CA SER A 165 10.42 13.97 -5.86
C SER A 165 10.99 13.01 -6.90
N THR A 166 10.28 11.91 -7.20
CA THR A 166 10.68 10.97 -8.24
C THR A 166 10.69 11.64 -9.62
N LEU A 167 9.64 12.42 -9.94
CA LEU A 167 9.53 13.14 -11.21
C LEU A 167 10.61 14.23 -11.37
N ILE A 168 10.98 14.93 -10.28
CA ILE A 168 12.11 15.87 -10.28
C ILE A 168 13.42 15.14 -10.59
N CYS A 169 13.68 14.01 -9.93
CA CYS A 169 14.89 13.22 -10.19
C CYS A 169 14.95 12.67 -11.61
N LYS A 170 13.80 12.45 -12.25
CA LYS A 170 13.70 12.05 -13.65
C LYS A 170 13.83 13.21 -14.64
N GLY A 171 13.71 14.46 -14.18
CA GLY A 171 13.74 15.66 -15.01
C GLY A 171 12.42 15.96 -15.72
N GLU A 172 11.30 15.36 -15.30
CA GLU A 172 9.98 15.60 -15.92
C GLU A 172 9.31 16.88 -15.42
N ILE A 173 9.59 17.29 -14.17
CA ILE A 173 9.07 18.54 -13.59
C ILE A 173 10.18 19.28 -12.83
N SER A 174 10.02 20.60 -12.68
CA SER A 174 10.87 21.40 -11.81
C SER A 174 10.45 21.30 -10.35
N ARG A 175 11.35 21.68 -9.44
CA ARG A 175 11.03 21.79 -8.01
C ARG A 175 9.95 22.85 -7.78
N GLU A 176 9.99 23.95 -8.53
CA GLU A 176 9.06 25.06 -8.42
C GLU A 176 7.64 24.61 -8.79
N GLN A 177 7.50 23.84 -9.88
CA GLN A 177 6.22 23.25 -10.26
C GLN A 177 5.70 22.30 -9.18
N ALA A 178 6.55 21.41 -8.67
CA ALA A 178 6.15 20.49 -7.60
C ALA A 178 5.68 21.22 -6.33
N LEU A 179 6.31 22.35 -5.98
CA LEU A 179 5.89 23.15 -4.83
C LEU A 179 4.55 23.87 -5.08
N GLU A 180 4.29 24.30 -6.31
CA GLU A 180 2.99 24.86 -6.71
C GLU A 180 1.88 23.82 -6.56
N ASP A 181 2.10 22.61 -7.09
CA ASP A 181 1.12 21.50 -7.02
C ASP A 181 0.78 21.11 -5.57
N LEU A 182 1.73 21.26 -4.65
CA LEU A 182 1.57 20.95 -3.23
C LEU A 182 0.86 22.04 -2.43
N LYS A 183 0.64 23.24 -2.98
CA LYS A 183 -0.13 24.29 -2.30
C LYS A 183 -1.59 23.90 -2.13
N LEU A 184 -2.13 23.14 -3.09
CA LEU A 184 -3.49 22.64 -3.02
C LEU A 184 -3.56 21.43 -2.07
N PRO A 185 -4.63 21.30 -1.28
CA PRO A 185 -4.89 20.08 -0.53
C PRO A 185 -4.88 18.85 -1.44
N SER A 186 -4.44 17.72 -0.91
CA SER A 186 -4.45 16.43 -1.63
C SER A 186 -5.86 15.88 -1.86
N PHE A 187 -6.89 16.49 -1.28
CA PHE A 187 -8.27 16.04 -1.30
C PHE A 187 -9.24 17.20 -1.54
N ASN A 188 -10.42 16.87 -2.07
CA ASN A 188 -11.56 17.78 -2.14
C ASN A 188 -12.52 17.47 -0.98
N PRO A 189 -12.89 18.44 -0.11
CA PRO A 189 -13.78 18.20 1.04
C PRO A 189 -15.15 17.61 0.68
N GLU A 190 -15.78 18.05 -0.42
CA GLU A 190 -17.08 17.53 -0.86
C GLU A 190 -16.97 16.05 -1.26
N LYS A 191 -15.90 15.72 -2.00
CA LYS A 191 -15.59 14.34 -2.38
C LYS A 191 -15.32 13.48 -1.15
N VAL A 192 -14.55 13.99 -0.18
CA VAL A 192 -14.26 13.29 1.07
C VAL A 192 -15.54 12.94 1.84
N ALA A 193 -16.53 13.84 1.89
CA ALA A 193 -17.80 13.55 2.57
C ALA A 193 -18.53 12.34 1.93
N ILE A 194 -18.61 12.32 0.59
CA ILE A 194 -19.24 11.22 -0.16
C ILE A 194 -18.47 9.92 0.02
N GLU A 195 -17.14 9.95 -0.15
CA GLU A 195 -16.30 8.76 -0.04
C GLU A 195 -16.28 8.21 1.40
N LYS A 196 -16.29 9.10 2.41
CA LYS A 196 -16.39 8.71 3.83
C LYS A 196 -17.67 7.92 4.10
N ALA A 197 -18.82 8.40 3.62
CA ALA A 197 -20.10 7.70 3.78
C ALA A 197 -20.05 6.28 3.15
N LEU A 198 -19.55 6.17 1.91
CA LEU A 198 -19.40 4.89 1.22
C LEU A 198 -18.43 3.92 1.92
N ILE A 199 -17.32 4.44 2.45
CA ILE A 199 -16.33 3.63 3.18
C ILE A 199 -16.90 3.18 4.52
N CYS A 200 -17.59 4.05 5.26
CA CYS A 200 -18.26 3.71 6.50
C CYS A 200 -19.31 2.60 6.29
N GLU A 201 -20.12 2.70 5.23
CA GLU A 201 -21.07 1.66 4.84
C GLU A 201 -20.36 0.33 4.57
N LYS A 202 -19.31 0.33 3.72
CA LYS A 202 -18.54 -0.87 3.41
C LYS A 202 -17.88 -1.50 4.64
N LEU A 203 -17.39 -0.69 5.57
CA LEU A 203 -16.73 -1.14 6.81
C LEU A 203 -17.73 -1.48 7.93
N GLU A 204 -19.02 -1.26 7.73
CA GLU A 204 -20.08 -1.42 8.74
C GLU A 204 -19.80 -0.63 10.03
N ILE A 205 -19.44 0.64 9.88
CA ILE A 205 -19.26 1.59 10.99
C ILE A 205 -20.02 2.89 10.72
N THR A 206 -20.35 3.63 11.77
CA THR A 206 -20.93 4.98 11.61
C THR A 206 -19.86 5.99 11.27
N GLU A 207 -20.25 7.10 10.64
CA GLU A 207 -19.34 8.24 10.43
C GLU A 207 -18.80 8.79 11.74
N ASP A 208 -19.60 8.85 12.81
CA ASP A 208 -19.15 9.24 14.15
C ASP A 208 -18.04 8.31 14.69
N THR A 209 -18.15 7.00 14.44
CA THR A 209 -17.08 6.05 14.80
C THR A 209 -15.80 6.33 14.00
N PHE A 210 -15.94 6.61 12.70
CA PHE A 210 -14.81 6.97 11.85
C PHE A 210 -14.14 8.26 12.31
N ASP A 211 -14.92 9.30 12.61
CA ASP A 211 -14.43 10.61 13.04
C ASP A 211 -13.73 10.50 14.40
N LYS A 212 -14.23 9.66 15.32
CA LYS A 212 -13.54 9.30 16.57
C LYS A 212 -12.19 8.63 16.32
N ILE A 213 -12.12 7.67 15.39
CA ILE A 213 -10.85 7.04 14.99
C ILE A 213 -9.90 8.08 14.41
N MET A 214 -10.37 8.98 13.55
CA MET A 214 -9.55 10.05 12.97
C MET A 214 -8.99 11.00 14.04
N ALA A 215 -9.77 11.31 15.08
CA ALA A 215 -9.36 12.16 16.19
C ALA A 215 -8.38 11.48 17.18
N GLU A 216 -8.27 10.15 17.18
CA GLU A 216 -7.28 9.47 18.02
C GLU A 216 -5.83 9.87 17.66
N PRO A 217 -4.91 9.87 18.63
CA PRO A 217 -3.50 10.08 18.35
C PRO A 217 -2.96 9.09 17.32
N ALA A 218 -2.21 9.59 16.34
CA ALA A 218 -1.49 8.77 15.39
C ALA A 218 -0.50 7.84 16.12
N LYS A 219 -0.53 6.56 15.76
CA LYS A 219 0.39 5.53 16.23
C LYS A 219 1.30 5.11 15.09
N SER A 220 2.32 4.33 15.44
CA SER A 220 3.19 3.69 14.46
C SER A 220 3.26 2.20 14.74
N TYR A 221 3.88 1.45 13.83
CA TYR A 221 4.20 0.04 14.04
C TYR A 221 4.92 -0.25 15.38
N ARG A 222 5.60 0.73 15.99
CA ARG A 222 6.27 0.59 17.30
C ARG A 222 5.29 0.40 18.47
N ASN A 223 4.03 0.78 18.30
CA ASN A 223 2.97 0.61 19.30
C ASN A 223 2.39 -0.81 19.30
N TYR A 224 2.85 -1.69 18.40
CA TYR A 224 2.34 -3.04 18.21
C TYR A 224 3.49 -4.06 18.18
N PRO A 225 3.30 -5.27 18.72
CA PRO A 225 4.25 -6.37 18.55
C PRO A 225 4.60 -6.59 17.08
N ASN A 226 5.89 -6.60 16.77
CA ASN A 226 6.39 -6.76 15.41
C ASN A 226 7.76 -7.48 15.43
N SER A 227 8.25 -7.84 14.25
CA SER A 227 9.47 -8.60 14.02
C SER A 227 10.69 -7.71 13.76
N LYS A 228 10.57 -6.38 13.84
CA LYS A 228 11.62 -5.43 13.47
C LYS A 228 12.95 -5.72 14.16
N LYS A 229 12.94 -5.84 15.49
CA LYS A 229 14.16 -6.09 16.29
C LYS A 229 14.86 -7.38 15.88
N SER A 230 14.11 -8.47 15.69
CA SER A 230 14.63 -9.77 15.27
C SER A 230 15.23 -9.69 13.86
N LEU A 231 14.54 -9.03 12.92
CA LEU A 231 15.01 -8.84 11.56
C LEU A 231 16.28 -7.98 11.52
N GLU A 232 16.34 -6.89 12.28
CA GLU A 232 17.53 -6.02 12.36
C GLU A 232 18.74 -6.77 12.92
N CYS A 233 18.54 -7.65 13.91
CA CYS A 233 19.58 -8.52 14.43
C CYS A 233 20.11 -9.47 13.34
N LEU A 234 19.22 -10.17 12.63
CA LEU A 234 19.58 -11.05 11.52
C LEU A 234 20.35 -10.30 10.42
N TYR A 235 19.89 -9.11 10.02
CA TYR A 235 20.58 -8.28 9.03
C TYR A 235 21.93 -7.76 9.52
N SER A 236 22.08 -7.48 10.81
CA SER A 236 23.37 -7.11 11.40
C SER A 236 24.37 -8.25 11.31
N ILE A 237 23.95 -9.47 11.66
CA ILE A 237 24.77 -10.68 11.56
C ILE A 237 25.15 -10.94 10.09
N TYR A 238 24.17 -10.94 9.18
CA TYR A 238 24.41 -11.14 7.75
C TYR A 238 25.41 -10.13 7.18
N ARG A 239 25.27 -8.83 7.52
CA ARG A 239 26.19 -7.79 7.06
C ARG A 239 27.60 -7.95 7.61
N LYS A 240 27.76 -8.50 8.82
CA LYS A 240 29.09 -8.83 9.38
C LYS A 240 29.71 -10.02 8.65
N LEU A 241 28.92 -11.05 8.36
CA LEU A 241 29.41 -12.26 7.66
C LEU A 241 29.75 -12.01 6.19
N LYS A 242 29.05 -11.09 5.50
CA LYS A 242 29.30 -10.75 4.09
C LYS A 242 30.36 -9.65 3.89
N ARG A 243 30.88 -9.06 4.97
CA ARG A 243 31.96 -8.06 4.92
C ARG A 243 33.37 -8.69 4.94
N TYR A 244 33.43 -10.02 4.84
CA TYR A 244 34.60 -10.84 4.55
C TYR A 244 34.30 -11.66 3.29
#